data_AF-A0A4Q9QQ96-F1
#
_entry.id   AF-A0A4Q9QQ96-F1
#
_cell.length_a   1.000
_cell.length_b   1.000
_cell.length_c   1.000
_cell.angle_alpha   90.00
_cell.angle_beta   90.00
_cell.angle_gamma   90.00
#
_symmetry.space_group_name_H-M   'P 1'
#
loop_
_entity.id
_entity.type
_entity.pdbx_description
1 polymer ?
#
loop_
_entity_poly.entity_id
_entity_poly.type
_entity_poly.pdbx_seq_one_letter_code
_entity_poly.pdbx_strand_id
1 'polypeptide(L)'
;MSADIWTFACTFYARPGVETACLALQDAGADVCLLLAGLWLDRRGTPHDANLELQLRQISVPWQKDVVEPLRQLRQSWRAAAQQDEELAQLREQLKRLELEAERVQLQRLEVLTSSWSVCPANRQRDWLDALAPATSAQEREARDRLHGACLEMAT
;
A
#
# COMPACT_ATOMS: atom_id res chain seq x y z
N MET A 1 -3.65 -21.97 2.83
CA MET A 1 -2.89 -21.02 3.67
C MET A 1 -3.26 -19.63 3.21
N SER A 2 -3.68 -18.73 4.11
CA SER A 2 -3.84 -17.33 3.70
C SER A 2 -2.45 -16.82 3.35
N ALA A 3 -2.27 -16.35 2.11
CA ALA A 3 -1.03 -15.72 1.70
C ALA A 3 -0.69 -14.57 2.67
N ASP A 4 0.59 -14.45 3.04
CA ASP A 4 1.09 -13.30 3.80
C ASP A 4 0.76 -11.99 3.06
N ILE A 5 0.81 -10.88 3.79
CA ILE A 5 0.42 -9.58 3.23
C ILE A 5 1.27 -9.19 2.01
N TRP A 6 2.53 -9.62 1.95
CA TRP A 6 3.44 -9.33 0.85
C TRP A 6 3.03 -10.05 -0.43
N THR A 7 2.77 -11.35 -0.32
CA THR A 7 2.29 -12.19 -1.41
C THR A 7 0.94 -11.70 -1.91
N PHE A 8 0.05 -11.29 -0.99
CA PHE A 8 -1.19 -10.60 -1.34
C PHE A 8 -0.93 -9.31 -2.12
N ALA A 9 -0.07 -8.43 -1.60
CA ALA A 9 0.27 -7.16 -2.22
C ALA A 9 0.82 -7.35 -3.64
N CYS A 10 1.79 -8.24 -3.85
CA CYS A 10 2.34 -8.54 -5.18
C CYS A 10 1.26 -9.07 -6.14
N THR A 11 0.42 -9.99 -5.67
CA THR A 11 -0.64 -10.58 -6.50
C THR A 11 -1.71 -9.55 -6.86
N PHE A 12 -2.10 -8.71 -5.90
CA PHE A 12 -3.10 -7.66 -6.10
C PHE A 12 -2.58 -6.55 -7.01
N TYR A 13 -1.34 -6.11 -6.80
CA TYR A 13 -0.72 -5.04 -7.60
C TYR A 13 -0.56 -5.44 -9.08
N ALA A 14 -0.36 -6.72 -9.37
CA ALA A 14 -0.28 -7.24 -10.74
C ALA A 14 -1.62 -7.21 -11.52
N ARG A 15 -2.75 -6.90 -10.86
CA ARG A 15 -4.05 -6.87 -11.51
C ARG A 15 -4.23 -5.63 -12.39
N PRO A 16 -4.96 -5.72 -13.51
CA PRO A 16 -5.19 -4.59 -14.40
C PRO A 16 -5.72 -3.35 -13.67
N GLY A 17 -5.10 -2.20 -13.89
CA GLY A 17 -5.53 -0.91 -13.33
C GLY A 17 -5.30 -0.71 -11.83
N VAL A 18 -4.78 -1.70 -11.09
CA VAL A 18 -4.45 -1.51 -9.66
C VAL A 18 -3.28 -0.56 -9.49
N GLU A 19 -2.19 -0.76 -10.24
CA GLU A 19 -1.04 0.15 -10.23
C GLU A 19 -1.46 1.61 -10.48
N THR A 20 -2.26 1.85 -11.52
CA THR A 20 -2.75 3.20 -11.86
C THR A 20 -3.56 3.82 -10.72
N ALA A 21 -4.44 3.04 -10.09
CA ALA A 21 -5.25 3.52 -8.97
C ALA A 21 -4.39 3.79 -7.72
N CYS A 22 -3.43 2.92 -7.40
CA CYS A 22 -2.48 3.14 -6.31
C CYS A 22 -1.66 4.41 -6.52
N LEU A 23 -1.17 4.66 -7.75
CA LEU A 23 -0.42 5.87 -8.09
C LEU A 23 -1.28 7.13 -7.95
N ALA A 24 -2.54 7.10 -8.41
CA ALA A 24 -3.44 8.24 -8.26
C ALA A 24 -3.69 8.61 -6.78
N LEU A 25 -3.83 7.62 -5.91
CA LEU A 25 -3.96 7.85 -4.46
C LEU A 25 -2.63 8.26 -3.82
N GLN A 26 -1.51 7.72 -4.29
CA GLN A 26 -0.17 8.10 -3.84
C GLN A 26 0.13 9.57 -4.15
N ASP A 27 -0.24 10.05 -5.34
CA ASP A 27 -0.10 11.46 -5.72
C ASP A 27 -0.95 12.39 -4.84
N ALA A 28 -2.05 11.88 -4.27
CA ALA A 28 -2.85 12.56 -3.26
C ALA A 28 -2.29 12.43 -1.83
N GLY A 29 -1.12 11.81 -1.65
CA GLY A 29 -0.43 11.64 -0.37
C GLY A 29 -0.77 10.35 0.39
N ALA A 30 -1.45 9.39 -0.25
CA ALA A 30 -1.75 8.12 0.41
C ALA A 30 -0.53 7.20 0.50
N ASP A 31 -0.40 6.50 1.63
CA ASP A 31 0.56 5.42 1.82
C ASP A 31 0.02 4.14 1.18
N VAL A 32 0.57 3.78 0.02
CA VAL A 32 0.18 2.58 -0.74
C VAL A 32 0.32 1.30 0.10
N CYS A 33 1.35 1.17 0.94
CA CYS A 33 1.51 -0.02 1.80
C CYS A 33 0.38 -0.11 2.82
N LEU A 34 -0.01 1.03 3.40
CA LEU A 34 -1.13 1.10 4.33
C LEU A 34 -2.48 0.81 3.62
N LEU A 35 -2.66 1.27 2.38
CA LEU A 35 -3.86 0.93 1.57
C LEU A 35 -3.95 -0.56 1.28
N LEU A 36 -2.84 -1.19 0.89
CA LEU A 36 -2.76 -2.63 0.65
C LEU A 36 -3.05 -3.42 1.93
N ALA A 37 -2.57 -2.96 3.08
CA ALA A 37 -2.90 -3.55 4.36
C ALA A 37 -4.39 -3.43 4.70
N GLY A 38 -5.02 -2.27 4.45
CA GLY A 38 -6.46 -2.09 4.60
C GLY A 38 -7.28 -3.07 3.77
N LEU A 39 -6.96 -3.18 2.48
CA LEU A 39 -7.60 -4.14 1.57
C LEU A 39 -7.43 -5.59 2.03
N TRP A 40 -6.25 -5.93 2.55
CA TRP A 40 -5.97 -7.26 3.09
C TRP A 40 -6.80 -7.54 4.36
N LEU A 41 -6.99 -6.54 5.22
CA LEU A 41 -7.84 -6.64 6.42
C LEU A 41 -9.32 -6.77 6.06
N ASP A 42 -9.82 -5.97 5.11
CA ASP A 42 -11.18 -6.09 4.56
C ASP A 42 -11.42 -7.51 4.00
N ARG A 43 -10.45 -8.05 3.25
CA ARG A 43 -10.52 -9.42 2.70
C ARG A 43 -10.49 -10.49 3.79
N ARG A 44 -9.70 -10.29 4.85
CA ARG A 44 -9.66 -11.18 6.01
C ARG A 44 -10.94 -11.12 6.82
N GLY A 45 -11.77 -10.09 6.66
CA GLY A 45 -12.98 -9.84 7.45
C GLY A 45 -12.67 -9.26 8.83
N THR A 46 -11.55 -8.56 8.98
CA THR A 46 -11.23 -7.88 10.24
C THR A 46 -12.09 -6.61 10.34
N PRO A 47 -12.96 -6.45 11.34
CA PRO A 47 -13.77 -5.25 11.48
C PRO A 47 -12.89 -4.00 11.64
N HIS A 48 -13.27 -2.91 10.98
CA HIS A 48 -12.65 -1.61 11.24
C HIS A 48 -13.00 -1.13 12.66
N ASP A 49 -12.01 -0.57 13.33
CA ASP A 49 -12.15 0.16 14.59
C ASP A 49 -11.13 1.30 14.60
N ALA A 50 -11.54 2.46 15.11
CA ALA A 50 -10.70 3.66 15.10
C ALA A 50 -9.40 3.50 15.91
N ASN A 51 -9.40 2.70 16.98
CA ASN A 51 -8.17 2.43 17.75
C ASN A 51 -7.23 1.49 17.00
N LEU A 52 -7.77 0.51 16.27
CA LEU A 52 -6.99 -0.37 15.41
C LEU A 52 -6.36 0.43 14.25
N GLU A 53 -7.12 1.33 13.63
CA GLU A 53 -6.59 2.25 12.60
C GLU A 53 -5.45 3.11 13.15
N LEU A 54 -5.62 3.67 14.35
CA LEU A 54 -4.58 4.45 14.99
C LEU A 54 -3.30 3.64 15.18
N GLN A 55 -3.39 2.36 15.56
CA GLN A 55 -2.23 1.47 15.70
C GLN A 55 -1.51 1.25 14.36
N LEU A 56 -2.22 1.06 13.25
CA LEU A 56 -1.59 0.95 11.92
C LEU A 56 -0.83 2.22 11.56
N ARG A 57 -1.45 3.39 11.78
CA ARG A 57 -0.85 4.69 11.48
C ARG A 57 0.37 4.98 12.35
N GLN A 58 0.33 4.61 13.63
CA GLN A 58 1.45 4.80 14.56
C GLN A 58 2.74 4.10 14.11
N ILE A 59 2.64 2.92 13.47
CA ILE A 59 3.83 2.22 12.95
C ILE A 59 4.16 2.60 11.49
N SER A 60 3.16 2.99 10.69
CA SER A 60 3.33 3.27 9.27
C SER A 60 3.88 4.67 9.01
N VAL A 61 3.30 5.69 9.65
CA VAL A 61 3.63 7.10 9.35
C VAL A 61 5.11 7.43 9.59
N PRO A 62 5.72 7.06 10.73
CA PRO A 62 7.15 7.33 10.93
C PRO A 62 8.02 6.59 9.91
N TRP A 63 7.69 5.34 9.58
CA TRP A 63 8.47 4.56 8.63
C TRP A 63 8.39 5.11 7.20
N GLN A 64 7.21 5.53 6.76
CA GLN A 64 7.05 6.21 5.47
C GLN A 64 7.90 7.48 5.43
N LYS A 65 7.71 8.35 6.41
CA LYS A 65 8.39 9.66 6.46
C LYS A 65 9.92 9.55 6.53
N ASP A 66 10.43 8.64 7.35
CA ASP A 66 11.86 8.60 7.67
C ASP A 66 12.65 7.63 6.76
N VAL A 67 11.98 6.72 6.05
CA VAL A 67 12.64 5.68 5.24
C VAL A 67 12.12 5.64 3.81
N VAL A 68 10.83 5.43 3.58
CA VAL A 68 10.31 5.16 2.24
C VAL A 68 10.25 6.44 1.39
N GLU A 69 9.71 7.54 1.92
CA GLU A 69 9.61 8.81 1.23
C GLU A 69 10.98 9.38 0.81
N PRO A 70 12.03 9.41 1.67
CA PRO A 70 13.35 9.86 1.27
C PRO A 70 13.95 9.04 0.12
N LEU A 71 13.81 7.70 0.17
CA LEU A 71 14.28 6.81 -0.90
C LEU A 71 13.55 7.10 -2.22
N ARG A 72 12.23 7.23 -2.15
CA ARG A 72 11.38 7.52 -3.31
C ARG A 72 11.71 8.88 -3.92
N GLN A 73 11.82 9.91 -3.10
CA GLN A 73 12.17 11.27 -3.54
C GLN A 73 13.54 11.29 -4.21
N LEU A 74 14.55 10.65 -3.62
CA LEU A 74 15.89 10.58 -4.21
C LEU A 74 15.86 9.86 -5.56
N ARG A 75 15.22 8.68 -5.63
CA ARG A 75 15.07 7.91 -6.87
C ARG A 75 14.33 8.68 -7.96
N GLN A 76 13.29 9.44 -7.60
CA GLN A 76 12.53 10.28 -8.52
C GLN A 76 13.38 11.46 -9.02
N SER A 77 14.13 12.13 -8.13
CA SER A 77 15.00 13.25 -8.48
C SER A 77 16.06 12.88 -9.53
N TRP A 78 16.53 11.63 -9.52
CA TRP A 78 17.54 11.14 -10.46
C TRP A 78 16.98 10.70 -11.82
N ARG A 79 15.65 10.68 -12.01
CA ARG A 79 15.01 10.13 -13.21
C ARG A 79 15.48 10.75 -14.53
N ALA A 80 15.69 12.06 -14.57
CA ALA A 80 16.14 12.75 -15.79
C ALA A 80 17.65 12.55 -16.03
N ALA A 81 18.47 12.72 -14.99
CA ALA A 81 19.92 12.59 -15.09
C ALA A 81 20.36 11.16 -15.45
N ALA A 82 19.69 10.15 -14.90
CA ALA A 82 19.96 8.74 -15.19
C ALA A 82 19.71 8.34 -16.67
N GLN A 83 19.09 9.19 -17.49
CA GLN A 83 18.95 8.93 -18.93
C GLN A 83 20.24 9.20 -19.70
N GLN A 84 21.15 9.98 -19.12
CA GLN A 84 22.41 10.42 -19.75
C GLN A 84 23.65 9.87 -19.03
N ASP A 85 23.46 9.20 -17.89
CA ASP A 85 24.52 8.67 -17.02
C ASP A 85 24.18 7.23 -16.62
N GLU A 86 24.93 6.27 -17.16
CA GLU A 86 24.72 4.85 -16.94
C GLU A 86 25.08 4.42 -15.51
N GLU A 87 26.11 5.00 -14.90
CA GLU A 87 26.48 4.71 -13.51
C GLU A 87 25.39 5.19 -12.56
N LEU A 88 24.85 6.38 -12.81
CA LEU A 88 23.71 6.90 -12.06
C LEU A 88 22.44 6.07 -12.28
N ALA A 89 22.20 5.56 -13.49
CA ALA A 89 21.09 4.64 -13.77
C ALA A 89 21.19 3.36 -12.93
N GLN A 90 22.39 2.78 -12.81
CA GLN A 90 22.64 1.60 -11.98
C GLN A 90 22.39 1.90 -10.49
N LEU A 91 22.89 3.03 -9.99
CA LEU A 91 22.63 3.47 -8.60
C LEU A 91 21.13 3.69 -8.36
N ARG A 92 20.43 4.26 -9.33
CA ARG A 92 18.98 4.48 -9.25
C ARG A 92 18.20 3.17 -9.17
N GLU A 93 18.61 2.13 -9.89
CA GLU A 93 18.00 0.80 -9.77
C GLU A 93 18.31 0.13 -8.43
N GLN A 94 19.49 0.37 -7.84
CA GLN A 94 19.77 -0.07 -6.46
C GLN A 94 18.87 0.64 -5.45
N LEU A 95 18.66 1.95 -5.59
CA LEU A 95 17.69 2.70 -4.77
C LEU A 95 16.27 2.16 -4.92
N LYS A 96 15.84 1.82 -6.14
CA LYS A 96 14.53 1.20 -6.37
C LYS A 96 14.37 -0.12 -5.60
N ARG A 97 15.41 -0.98 -5.61
CA ARG A 97 15.39 -2.24 -4.85
C ARG A 97 15.32 -1.98 -3.35
N LEU A 98 16.05 -0.99 -2.85
CA LEU A 98 16.04 -0.61 -1.43
C LEU A 98 14.68 -0.04 -1.00
N GLU A 99 14.05 0.80 -1.83
CA GLU A 99 12.69 1.30 -1.60
C GLU A 99 11.68 0.14 -1.51
N LEU A 100 11.72 -0.80 -2.46
CA LEU A 100 10.84 -1.97 -2.45
C LEU A 100 11.06 -2.86 -1.21
N GLU A 101 12.31 -3.04 -0.77
CA GLU A 101 12.59 -3.78 0.47
C GLU A 101 12.07 -3.02 1.71
N ALA A 102 12.19 -1.69 1.74
CA ALA A 102 11.65 -0.89 2.83
C ALA A 102 10.11 -0.96 2.89
N GLU A 103 9.43 -0.96 1.75
CA GLU A 103 7.98 -1.19 1.64
C GLU A 103 7.60 -2.61 2.11
N ARG A 104 8.38 -3.63 1.72
CA ARG A 104 8.18 -5.01 2.21
C ARG A 104 8.29 -5.09 3.74
N VAL A 105 9.29 -4.45 4.33
CA VAL A 105 9.46 -4.39 5.80
C VAL A 105 8.27 -3.71 6.46
N GLN A 106 7.73 -2.64 5.86
CA GLN A 106 6.52 -1.99 6.39
C GLN A 106 5.33 -2.96 6.40
N LEU A 107 5.08 -3.62 5.28
CA LEU A 107 4.00 -4.59 5.14
C LEU A 107 4.15 -5.73 6.17
N GLN A 108 5.35 -6.29 6.33
CA GLN A 108 5.61 -7.32 7.34
C GLN A 108 5.31 -6.84 8.77
N ARG A 109 5.67 -5.60 9.12
CA ARG A 109 5.35 -5.03 10.43
C ARG A 109 3.84 -4.88 10.65
N LEU A 110 3.11 -4.47 9.61
CA LEU A 110 1.65 -4.38 9.62
C LEU A 110 1.02 -5.77 9.77
N GLU A 111 1.53 -6.78 9.09
CA GLU A 111 1.08 -8.17 9.26
C GLU A 111 1.30 -8.67 10.69
N VAL A 112 2.49 -8.45 11.26
CA VAL A 112 2.80 -8.84 12.64
C VAL A 112 1.84 -8.16 13.63
N LEU A 113 1.64 -6.85 13.49
CA LEU A 113 0.73 -6.07 14.34
C LEU A 113 -0.71 -6.61 14.31
N THR A 114 -1.18 -7.02 13.12
CA THR A 114 -2.56 -7.43 12.88
C THR A 114 -2.80 -8.95 13.01
N SER A 115 -1.76 -9.70 13.36
CA SER A 115 -1.81 -11.17 13.46
C SER A 115 -2.74 -11.67 14.56
N SER A 116 -2.87 -10.91 15.66
CA SER A 116 -3.72 -11.24 16.81
C SER A 116 -5.14 -10.65 16.72
N TRP A 117 -5.45 -9.89 15.66
CA TRP A 117 -6.73 -9.20 15.55
C TRP A 117 -7.85 -10.18 15.18
N SER A 118 -9.03 -9.92 15.75
CA SER A 118 -10.20 -10.78 15.56
C SER A 118 -10.74 -10.68 14.13
N VAL A 119 -11.21 -11.81 13.60
CA VAL A 119 -11.80 -11.92 12.27
C VAL A 119 -13.31 -12.17 12.39
N CYS A 120 -14.11 -11.39 11.66
CA CYS A 120 -15.56 -11.56 11.54
C CYS A 120 -15.94 -11.80 10.06
N PRO A 121 -16.19 -13.06 9.66
CA PRO A 121 -16.47 -13.41 8.26
C PRO A 121 -17.70 -12.73 7.65
N ALA A 122 -18.62 -12.27 8.51
CA ALA A 122 -19.85 -11.57 8.10
C ALA A 122 -19.60 -10.10 7.69
N ASN A 123 -18.41 -9.54 7.97
CA ASN A 123 -18.06 -8.17 7.63
C ASN A 123 -16.97 -8.11 6.54
N ARG A 124 -17.35 -8.37 5.28
CA ARG A 124 -16.50 -8.07 4.10
C ARG A 124 -16.89 -6.73 3.49
N GLN A 125 -16.96 -5.70 4.32
CA GLN A 125 -17.20 -4.32 3.87
C GLN A 125 -15.86 -3.67 3.45
N ARG A 126 -15.93 -2.44 2.93
CA ARG A 126 -14.78 -1.66 2.47
C ARG A 126 -14.29 -0.65 3.52
N ASP A 127 -14.52 -0.97 4.80
CA ASP A 127 -14.41 -0.02 5.90
C ASP A 127 -12.95 0.42 6.11
N TRP A 128 -11.99 -0.50 6.00
CA TRP A 128 -10.58 -0.16 6.11
C TRP A 128 -10.10 0.69 4.94
N LEU A 129 -10.45 0.33 3.71
CA LEU A 129 -10.08 1.10 2.53
C LEU A 129 -10.65 2.52 2.58
N ASP A 130 -11.92 2.67 2.96
CA ASP A 130 -12.60 3.96 3.05
C ASP A 130 -11.96 4.87 4.11
N ALA A 131 -11.55 4.31 5.25
CA ALA A 131 -10.89 5.02 6.34
C ALA A 131 -9.43 5.41 6.01
N LEU A 132 -8.68 4.53 5.34
CA LEU A 132 -7.25 4.73 5.07
C LEU A 132 -6.96 5.58 3.83
N ALA A 133 -7.87 5.64 2.86
CA ALA A 133 -7.76 6.49 1.66
C ALA A 133 -8.94 7.48 1.57
N PRO A 134 -9.15 8.42 2.50
CA PRO A 134 -10.24 9.39 2.42
C PRO A 134 -10.18 10.16 1.09
N ALA A 135 -11.30 10.22 0.37
CA ALA A 135 -11.36 10.68 -1.01
C ALA A 135 -12.11 12.00 -1.06
N THR A 136 -11.36 13.06 -1.30
CA THR A 136 -11.82 14.44 -1.43
C THR A 136 -12.18 14.78 -2.88
N SER A 137 -11.49 14.17 -3.85
CA SER A 137 -11.72 14.38 -5.29
C SER A 137 -12.50 13.24 -5.97
N ALA A 138 -13.03 13.49 -7.17
CA ALA A 138 -13.66 12.44 -7.98
C ALA A 138 -12.66 11.37 -8.42
N GLN A 139 -11.42 11.78 -8.72
CA GLN A 139 -10.33 10.90 -9.12
C GLN A 139 -9.92 9.95 -7.98
N GLU A 140 -9.83 10.45 -6.74
CA GLU A 140 -9.56 9.60 -5.57
C GLU A 140 -10.67 8.58 -5.34
N ARG A 141 -11.94 8.97 -5.53
CA ARG A 141 -13.08 8.04 -5.42
C ARG A 141 -13.03 6.94 -6.48
N GLU A 142 -12.79 7.30 -7.73
CA GLU A 142 -12.66 6.34 -8.83
C GLU A 142 -11.50 5.37 -8.62
N ALA A 143 -10.33 5.88 -8.21
CA ALA A 143 -9.19 5.05 -7.87
C ALA A 143 -9.52 4.07 -6.74
N ARG A 144 -10.18 4.55 -5.66
CA ARG A 144 -10.59 3.70 -4.55
C ARG A 144 -11.60 2.63 -4.98
N ASP A 145 -12.62 3.00 -5.75
CA ASP A 145 -13.61 2.06 -6.27
C ASP A 145 -12.95 1.00 -7.18
N ARG A 146 -11.94 1.39 -7.98
CA ARG A 146 -11.15 0.44 -8.77
C ARG A 146 -10.39 -0.56 -7.89
N LEU A 147 -9.75 -0.09 -6.81
CA LEU A 147 -9.05 -0.97 -5.87
C LEU A 147 -10.01 -1.94 -5.18
N HIS A 148 -11.15 -1.45 -4.72
CA HIS A 148 -12.17 -2.29 -4.09
C HIS A 148 -12.70 -3.35 -5.06
N GLY A 149 -13.08 -2.95 -6.28
CA GLY A 149 -13.55 -3.88 -7.32
C GLY A 149 -12.52 -4.96 -7.66
N ALA A 150 -11.25 -4.58 -7.85
CA ALA A 150 -10.18 -5.54 -8.08
C ALA A 150 -9.99 -6.53 -6.92
N CYS A 151 -10.24 -6.10 -5.68
CA CYS A 151 -10.12 -6.97 -4.50
C CYS A 151 -11.25 -8.01 -4.44
N LEU A 152 -12.48 -7.62 -4.81
CA LEU A 152 -13.62 -8.53 -4.91
C LEU A 152 -13.41 -9.60 -5.99
N GLU A 153 -12.89 -9.20 -7.15
CA GLU A 153 -12.55 -10.10 -8.27
C GLU A 153 -11.38 -11.07 -7.95
N MET A 154 -10.67 -10.91 -6.82
CA MET A 154 -9.68 -11.89 -6.33
C MET A 154 -10.31 -12.94 -5.40
N ALA A 155 -11.55 -12.75 -4.96
CA ALA A 155 -12.23 -13.65 -4.04
C ALA A 155 -13.08 -14.73 -4.77
N THR A 156 -13.28 -14.55 -6.07
CA THR A 156 -13.88 -15.49 -7.03
C THR A 156 -12.80 -16.35 -7.69
#